data_AF-A0A2M7FBN3-F1
#
_entry.id   AF-A0A2M7FBN3-F1
#
_cell.length_a   1.000
_cell.length_b   1.000
_cell.length_c   1.000
_cell.angle_alpha   90.00
_cell.angle_beta   90.00
_cell.angle_gamma   90.00
#
_symmetry.space_group_name_H-M   'P 1'
#
loop_
_entity.id
_entity.type
_entity.pdbx_description
1 polymer ?
#
loop_
_entity_poly.entity_id
_entity_poly.type
_entity_poly.pdbx_seq_one_letter_code
_entity_poly.pdbx_strand_id
1 'polypeptide(L)' 'GEIVCTIIAREEKAVREYKNGKQTALQYLVGEAMRESRGAGNPQKLQKLFVEKIK' A
#
# COMPACT_ATOMS: atom_id res chain seq x y z
N GLY A 1 5.20 -4.64 9.21
CA GLY A 1 6.08 -3.82 8.36
C GLY A 1 6.43 -4.53 7.07
N GLU A 2 6.75 -5.83 7.14
CA GLU A 2 7.24 -6.63 6.01
C GLU A 2 6.33 -6.63 4.77
N ILE A 3 5.02 -6.91 4.94
CA ILE A 3 4.05 -6.93 3.84
C ILE A 3 4.00 -5.59 3.09
N VAL A 4 4.07 -4.46 3.80
CA VAL A 4 4.02 -3.12 3.17
C VAL A 4 5.26 -2.89 2.30
N CYS A 5 6.45 -3.26 2.79
CA CYS A 5 7.67 -3.17 1.98
C CYS A 5 7.62 -4.07 0.75
N THR A 6 7.11 -5.31 0.90
CA THR A 6 6.94 -6.25 -0.22
C THR A 6 5.98 -5.69 -1.28
N ILE A 7 4.84 -5.14 -0.86
CA ILE A 7 3.87 -4.55 -1.80
C ILE A 7 4.45 -3.29 -2.46
N ILE A 8 5.16 -2.42 -1.74
CA ILE A 8 5.82 -1.24 -2.33
C ILE A 8 6.83 -1.65 -3.40
N ALA A 9 7.64 -2.68 -3.14
CA ALA A 9 8.65 -3.17 -4.07
C ALA A 9 8.03 -3.89 -5.28
N ARG A 10 6.88 -4.55 -5.11
CA ARG A 10 6.17 -5.26 -6.17
C ARG A 10 5.34 -4.31 -7.05
N GLU A 11 4.69 -3.33 -6.43
CA GLU A 11 3.71 -2.43 -7.05
C GLU A 11 4.30 -1.03 -7.30
N GLU A 12 5.51 -0.97 -7.86
CA GLU A 12 6.23 0.29 -8.11
C GLU A 12 5.41 1.29 -8.94
N LYS A 13 4.60 0.79 -9.88
CA LYS A 13 3.71 1.61 -10.70
C LYS A 13 2.66 2.33 -9.84
N ALA A 14 1.97 1.62 -8.96
CA ALA A 14 0.96 2.19 -8.09
C ALA A 14 1.59 3.17 -7.09
N VAL A 15 2.79 2.87 -6.58
CA VAL A 15 3.57 3.79 -5.73
C VAL A 15 3.88 5.09 -6.48
N ARG A 16 4.33 5.00 -7.75
CA ARG A 16 4.60 6.17 -8.59
C ARG A 16 3.34 6.97 -8.90
N GLU A 17 2.24 6.31 -9.21
CA GLU A 17 0.95 6.96 -9.42
C GLU A 17 0.48 7.71 -8.16
N TYR A 18 0.63 7.11 -6.98
CA TYR A 18 0.33 7.79 -5.71
C TYR A 18 1.23 9.00 -5.47
N LYS A 19 2.55 8.87 -5.72
CA LYS A 19 3.49 10.00 -5.66
C LYS A 19 3.13 11.14 -6.63
N ASN A 20 2.52 10.81 -7.78
CA ASN A 20 2.01 11.78 -8.74
C ASN A 20 0.63 12.36 -8.36
N GLY A 21 0.12 12.07 -7.16
CA GLY A 21 -1.14 12.63 -6.63
C GLY A 21 -2.38 11.77 -6.85
N LYS A 22 -2.25 10.58 -7.45
CA LYS A 22 -3.40 9.69 -7.69
C LYS A 22 -3.78 8.92 -6.42
N GLN A 23 -4.70 9.48 -5.64
CA GLN A 23 -5.11 8.89 -4.35
C GLN A 23 -5.73 7.48 -4.47
N THR A 24 -6.34 7.14 -5.60
CA THR A 24 -6.88 5.79 -5.84
C THR A 24 -5.80 4.71 -5.87
N ALA A 25 -4.55 5.06 -6.20
CA ALA A 25 -3.44 4.12 -6.16
C ALA A 25 -3.09 3.68 -4.72
N LEU A 26 -3.32 4.54 -3.72
CA LEU A 26 -3.16 4.16 -2.31
C LEU A 26 -4.20 3.13 -1.88
N GLN A 27 -5.45 3.28 -2.33
CA GLN A 27 -6.52 2.31 -2.04
C GLN A 27 -6.22 0.95 -2.67
N TYR A 28 -5.66 0.95 -3.88
CA TYR A 28 -5.19 -0.27 -4.55
C TYR A 28 -4.09 -0.99 -3.74
N LEU A 29 -3.05 -0.27 -3.30
CA LEU A 29 -1.96 -0.82 -2.47
C LEU A 29 -2.47 -1.42 -1.16
N VAL A 30 -3.46 -0.77 -0.53
CA VAL A 30 -4.11 -1.29 0.68
C VAL A 30 -4.89 -2.57 0.38
N GLY A 31 -5.61 -2.64 -0.74
CA GLY A 31 -6.32 -3.83 -1.19
C GLY A 31 -5.39 -5.02 -1.42
N GLU A 32 -4.26 -4.79 -2.10
CA GLU A 32 -3.23 -5.83 -2.32
C GLU A 32 -2.63 -6.31 -0.99
N ALA A 33 -2.31 -5.41 -0.06
CA ALA A 33 -1.83 -5.80 1.27
C ALA A 33 -2.87 -6.57 2.08
N MET A 34 -4.15 -6.21 1.98
CA MET A 34 -5.25 -6.95 2.61
C MET A 34 -5.36 -8.38 2.05
N ARG A 35 -5.25 -8.52 0.72
CA ARG A 35 -5.25 -9.82 0.05
C ARG A 35 -4.06 -10.69 0.46
N GLU A 36 -2.86 -10.11 0.48
CA GLU A 36 -1.62 -10.79 0.87
C GLU A 36 -1.66 -11.23 2.33
N SER A 37 -2.21 -10.39 3.21
CA SER A 37 -2.43 -10.73 4.63
C SER A 37 -3.59 -11.72 4.86
N ARG A 38 -4.26 -12.19 3.81
CA ARG A 38 -5.47 -13.04 3.88
C ARG A 38 -6.56 -12.45 4.79
N GLY A 39 -6.70 -11.12 4.77
CA GLY A 39 -7.66 -10.39 5.61
C GLY A 39 -7.26 -10.24 7.08
N ALA A 40 -6.08 -10.69 7.50
CA ALA A 40 -5.61 -10.53 8.88
C ALA A 40 -5.14 -9.09 9.19
N GLY A 41 -4.92 -8.26 8.17
CA GLY A 41 -4.52 -6.86 8.31
C GLY A 41 -5.69 -5.93 8.67
N ASN A 42 -5.37 -4.77 9.26
CA ASN A 42 -6.32 -3.67 9.40
C ASN A 42 -6.08 -2.63 8.28
N PRO A 43 -7.09 -2.30 7.47
CA PRO A 43 -6.93 -1.43 6.30
C PRO A 43 -6.52 0.00 6.66
N GLN A 44 -7.01 0.54 7.78
CA GLN A 44 -6.64 1.89 8.24
C GLN A 44 -5.18 1.95 8.70
N LYS A 45 -4.71 0.90 9.39
CA LYS A 45 -3.29 0.78 9.77
C LYS A 45 -2.40 0.62 8.54
N LEU A 46 -2.78 -0.22 7.58
CA LEU A 46 -2.04 -0.41 6.33
C LEU A 46 -1.94 0.90 5.55
N GLN A 47 -3.04 1.64 5.42
CA GLN A 47 -3.06 2.93 4.75
C GLN A 47 -2.06 3.90 5.37
N LYS A 48 -2.05 4.04 6.70
CA LYS A 48 -1.08 4.90 7.41
C LYS A 48 0.36 4.46 7.14
N LEU A 49 0.63 3.16 7.18
CA LEU A 49 1.96 2.61 6.91
C LEU A 49 2.41 2.87 5.47
N PHE A 50 1.53 2.74 4.48
CA PHE A 50 1.86 3.08 3.08
C PHE A 50 2.18 4.57 2.93
N VAL A 51 1.38 5.46 3.54
CA VAL A 51 1.65 6.90 3.48
C VAL A 51 2.98 7.24 4.15
N GLU A 52 3.28 6.64 5.30
CA GLU A 52 4.54 6.85 6.02
C GLU A 52 5.76 6.33 5.25
N LYS A 53 5.63 5.21 4.53
CA LYS A 53 6.72 4.58 3.78
C LYS A 53 6.94 5.18 2.38
N ILE A 54 5.92 5.82 1.80
CA ILE A 54 6.00 6.40 0.45
C ILE A 54 6.41 7.88 0.48
N LYS A 55 6.11 8.59 1.58
CA LYS A 55 6.68 9.92 1.85
C LYS A 55 8.21 9.85 1.92
#